data_AF-A0A4P6PHG1-F1
#
_entry.id   AF-A0A4P6PHG1-F1
#
_cell.length_a   1.000
_cell.length_b   1.000
_cell.length_c   1.000
_cell.angle_alpha   90.00
_cell.angle_beta   90.00
_cell.angle_gamma   90.00
#
_symmetry.space_group_name_H-M   'P 1'
#
loop_
_entity.id
_entity.type
_entity.pdbx_description
1 polymer ?
#
loop_
_entity_poly.entity_id
_entity_poly.type
_entity_poly.pdbx_seq_one_letter_code
_entity_poly.pdbx_strand_id
1 'polypeptide(L)'
;MLTVLFLLSALTCFWGCASAPEVPEHRPKLGVAQNSDGIVTFAISTEVGYTYAIYYEDPESRVWKLVPGCENIRGTGEQVEVQKKFNSRGPLPDFTVRHTRIN
;
A
#
# COMPACT_ATOMS: atom_id res chain seq x y z
N MET A 1 -21.68 -63.61 21.37
CA MET A 1 -20.81 -62.70 20.60
C MET A 1 -21.68 -61.63 19.97
N LEU A 2 -21.77 -60.43 20.54
CA LEU A 2 -22.23 -59.23 19.83
C LEU A 2 -21.77 -57.97 20.58
N THR A 3 -20.50 -57.98 20.99
CA THR A 3 -19.75 -56.75 21.26
C THR A 3 -19.41 -56.13 19.92
N VAL A 4 -19.53 -54.81 19.81
CA VAL A 4 -19.07 -53.90 18.71
C VAL A 4 -20.26 -53.15 18.12
N LEU A 5 -20.81 -52.18 18.87
CA LEU A 5 -21.55 -51.06 18.26
C LEU A 5 -21.64 -49.86 19.23
N PHE A 6 -20.51 -49.50 19.86
CA PHE A 6 -20.43 -48.40 20.83
C PHE A 6 -19.19 -47.50 20.64
N LEU A 7 -18.67 -47.38 19.41
CA LEU A 7 -17.40 -46.70 19.12
C LEU A 7 -17.48 -45.78 17.89
N LEU A 8 -18.54 -44.97 17.79
CA LEU A 8 -18.69 -43.97 16.72
C LEU A 8 -19.10 -42.58 17.23
N SER A 9 -18.83 -42.32 18.50
CA SER A 9 -18.78 -40.98 19.09
C SER A 9 -17.33 -40.70 19.45
N ALA A 10 -16.64 -39.81 18.71
CA ALA A 10 -15.55 -38.95 19.23
C ALA A 10 -14.54 -38.42 18.16
N LEU A 11 -14.86 -38.32 16.87
CA LEU A 11 -13.89 -37.78 15.90
C LEU A 11 -14.44 -36.71 14.94
N THR A 12 -15.33 -35.85 15.45
CA THR A 12 -15.80 -34.66 14.71
C THR A 12 -15.74 -33.43 15.60
N CYS A 13 -14.59 -33.17 16.22
CA CYS A 13 -14.30 -31.88 16.81
C CYS A 13 -12.92 -31.42 16.32
N PHE A 14 -12.84 -30.14 15.98
CA PHE A 14 -11.61 -29.38 15.72
C PHE A 14 -11.08 -29.37 14.28
N TRP A 15 -11.94 -29.04 13.32
CA TRP A 15 -11.54 -28.07 12.29
C TRP A 15 -11.83 -26.67 12.82
N GLY A 16 -11.09 -26.28 13.85
CA GLY A 16 -11.00 -24.88 14.23
C GLY A 16 -10.16 -24.19 13.17
N CYS A 17 -10.80 -23.57 12.19
CA CYS A 17 -10.15 -22.53 11.40
C CYS A 17 -9.78 -21.43 12.39
N ALA A 18 -8.55 -21.46 12.91
CA ALA A 18 -7.94 -20.28 13.49
C ALA A 18 -7.88 -19.26 12.35
N SER A 19 -8.86 -18.35 12.30
CA SER A 19 -8.74 -17.15 11.47
C SER A 19 -7.47 -16.48 11.96
N ALA A 20 -6.43 -16.49 11.12
CA ALA A 20 -5.22 -15.75 11.42
C ALA A 20 -5.64 -14.33 11.82
N PRO A 21 -5.07 -13.75 12.88
CA PRO A 21 -5.41 -12.40 13.28
C PRO A 21 -5.30 -11.49 12.06
N GLU A 22 -6.40 -10.81 11.73
CA GLU A 22 -6.47 -9.92 10.59
C GLU A 22 -5.49 -8.77 10.85
N VAL A 23 -4.28 -8.91 10.29
CA VAL A 23 -3.29 -7.83 10.33
C VAL A 23 -3.87 -6.72 9.46
N PRO A 24 -4.02 -5.49 9.98
CA PRO A 24 -4.53 -4.37 9.19
C PRO A 24 -3.70 -4.25 7.92
N GLU A 25 -4.36 -4.29 6.77
CA GLU A 25 -3.69 -4.10 5.50
C GLU A 25 -3.12 -2.67 5.45
N HIS A 26 -1.82 -2.55 5.24
CA HIS A 26 -1.17 -1.24 5.16
C HIS A 26 -1.61 -0.52 3.88
N ARG A 27 -2.40 0.54 4.01
CA ARG A 27 -2.98 1.30 2.89
C ARG A 27 -2.57 2.77 2.98
N PRO A 28 -1.38 3.13 2.46
CA PRO A 28 -0.90 4.51 2.51
C PRO A 28 -1.81 5.43 1.71
N LYS A 29 -2.06 6.63 2.26
CA LYS A 29 -2.82 7.68 1.59
C LYS A 29 -1.84 8.67 0.94
N LEU A 30 -2.14 9.07 -0.29
CA LEU A 30 -1.39 10.07 -1.04
C LEU A 30 -2.27 11.32 -1.24
N GLY A 31 -1.88 12.42 -0.62
CA GLY A 31 -2.38 13.75 -0.94
C GLY A 31 -1.56 14.35 -2.09
N VAL A 32 -2.23 15.00 -3.03
CA VAL A 32 -1.60 15.68 -4.17
C VAL A 32 -2.18 17.08 -4.29
N ALA A 33 -1.32 18.09 -4.37
CA ALA A 33 -1.69 19.47 -4.65
C ALA A 33 -0.71 20.08 -5.65
N GLN A 34 -1.17 21.03 -6.47
CA GLN A 34 -0.32 21.76 -7.41
C GLN A 34 -0.49 23.27 -7.23
N ASN A 35 0.61 24.00 -7.27
CA ASN A 35 0.60 25.46 -7.26
C ASN A 35 0.62 26.06 -8.68
N SER A 36 0.47 27.38 -8.79
CA SER A 36 0.51 28.11 -10.08
C SER A 36 1.83 27.99 -10.84
N ASP A 37 2.92 27.67 -10.14
CA ASP A 37 4.27 27.55 -10.71
C ASP A 37 4.54 26.14 -11.27
N GLY A 38 3.55 25.25 -11.22
CA GLY A 38 3.66 23.86 -11.66
C GLY A 38 4.39 22.96 -10.67
N ILE A 39 4.60 23.40 -9.42
CA ILE A 39 5.14 22.56 -8.36
C ILE A 39 4.02 21.70 -7.81
N VAL A 40 4.22 20.39 -7.84
CA VAL A 40 3.33 19.39 -7.26
C VAL A 40 3.89 18.99 -5.89
N THR A 41 3.06 19.11 -4.87
CA THR A 41 3.33 18.67 -3.50
C THR A 41 2.61 17.35 -3.27
N PHE A 42 3.38 16.33 -2.89
CA PHE A 42 2.90 15.03 -2.45
C PHE A 42 2.98 14.96 -0.93
N ALA A 43 1.87 14.63 -0.28
CA ALA A 43 1.81 14.39 1.16
C ALA A 43 1.46 12.93 1.43
N ILE A 44 2.33 12.21 2.14
CA ILE A 44 2.15 10.78 2.42
C ILE A 44 2.22 10.57 3.91
N SER A 45 1.19 9.95 4.49
CA SER A 45 1.26 9.42 5.86
C SER A 45 2.06 8.13 5.84
N THR A 46 3.27 8.14 6.42
CA THR A 46 4.18 7.01 6.39
C THR A 46 4.16 6.23 7.70
N GLU A 47 4.45 4.93 7.65
CA GLU A 47 4.60 4.06 8.82
C GLU A 47 6.02 3.51 8.92
N VAL A 48 6.52 3.38 10.14
CA VAL A 48 7.83 2.77 10.40
C VAL A 48 7.83 1.32 9.92
N GLY A 49 8.92 0.91 9.27
CA GLY A 49 9.07 -0.46 8.73
C GLY A 49 8.59 -0.61 7.29
N TYR A 50 8.25 0.48 6.60
CA TYR A 50 7.97 0.49 5.17
C TYR A 50 8.85 1.50 4.42
N THR A 51 9.11 1.22 3.15
CA THR A 51 9.56 2.21 2.16
C THR A 51 8.44 2.50 1.18
N TYR A 52 8.38 3.73 0.69
CA TYR A 52 7.36 4.19 -0.24
C TYR A 52 7.97 4.68 -1.54
N ALA A 53 7.22 4.45 -2.62
CA ALA A 53 7.54 4.94 -3.95
C ALA A 53 6.33 5.62 -4.60
N ILE A 54 6.52 6.82 -5.16
CA ILE A 54 5.46 7.56 -5.87
C ILE A 54 5.56 7.29 -7.36
N TYR A 55 4.42 6.96 -7.97
CA TYR A 55 4.29 6.76 -9.40
C TYR A 55 3.28 7.73 -9.99
N TYR A 56 3.47 8.08 -11.26
CA TYR A 56 2.50 8.79 -12.08
C TYR A 56 2.13 7.93 -13.28
N GLU A 57 0.89 8.02 -13.73
CA GLU A 57 0.49 7.40 -15.00
C GLU A 57 0.93 8.32 -16.15
N ASP A 58 1.78 7.82 -17.04
CA ASP A 58 2.17 8.56 -18.23
C ASP A 58 0.94 8.75 -19.15
N PRO A 59 0.54 9.99 -19.47
CA PRO A 59 -0.65 10.24 -20.27
C PRO A 59 -0.56 9.68 -21.70
N GLU A 60 0.65 9.53 -22.25
CA GLU A 60 0.84 9.02 -23.61
C GLU A 60 0.79 7.49 -23.65
N SER A 61 1.55 6.83 -22.77
CA SER A 61 1.68 5.37 -22.77
C SER A 61 0.69 4.63 -21.86
N ARG A 62 0.02 5.35 -20.94
CA ARG A 62 -0.83 4.79 -19.88
C ARG A 62 -0.10 3.78 -18.99
N VAL A 63 1.21 3.97 -18.87
CA VAL A 63 2.09 3.14 -18.02
C VAL A 63 2.45 3.91 -16.76
N TRP A 64 2.37 3.23 -15.62
CA TRP A 64 2.84 3.76 -14.35
C TRP A 64 4.36 3.90 -14.34
N LYS A 65 4.84 5.14 -14.25
CA LYS A 65 6.26 5.49 -14.17
C LYS A 65 6.58 6.06 -12.80
N LEU A 66 7.79 5.82 -12.33
CA LEU A 66 8.27 6.36 -11.06
C LEU A 66 8.44 7.88 -11.17
N VAL A 67 7.98 8.63 -10.16
CA VAL A 67 8.32 10.05 -10.01
C VAL A 67 9.80 10.16 -9.62
N PRO A 68 10.64 10.87 -10.40
CA PRO A 68 12.08 10.92 -10.14
C PRO A 68 12.43 11.43 -8.74
N GLY A 69 13.26 10.68 -8.00
CA GLY A 69 13.69 11.00 -6.64
C GLY A 69 12.60 10.80 -5.59
N CYS A 70 11.64 9.91 -5.86
CA CYS A 70 10.58 9.48 -4.94
C CYS A 70 10.53 7.96 -4.80
N GLU A 71 11.63 7.24 -5.08
CA GLU A 71 11.73 5.76 -5.05
C GLU A 71 11.88 5.15 -3.66
N ASN A 72 12.45 5.90 -2.71
CA ASN A 72 12.88 5.37 -1.42
C ASN A 72 12.52 6.31 -0.29
N ILE A 73 11.24 6.70 -0.21
CA ILE A 73 10.75 7.50 0.91
C ILE A 73 10.65 6.56 2.12
N ARG A 74 11.56 6.72 3.09
CA ARG A 74 11.59 5.86 4.28
C ARG A 74 10.46 6.25 5.22
N GLY A 75 9.72 5.27 5.69
CA GLY A 75 8.65 5.52 6.66
C GLY A 75 9.19 5.87 8.03
N THR A 76 8.70 6.99 8.56
CA THR A 76 9.10 7.55 9.85
C THR A 76 7.99 7.47 10.90
N GLY A 77 6.77 7.11 10.50
CA GLY A 77 5.58 7.22 11.36
C GLY A 77 4.89 8.59 11.27
N GLU A 78 5.41 9.49 10.43
CA GLU A 78 4.91 10.85 10.25
C GLU A 78 4.48 11.12 8.80
N GLN A 79 3.82 12.26 8.59
CA GLN A 79 3.55 12.76 7.25
C GLN A 79 4.85 13.30 6.63
N VAL A 80 5.20 12.78 5.47
CA VAL A 80 6.32 13.27 4.66
C VAL A 80 5.75 14.04 3.47
N GLU A 81 6.34 15.22 3.22
CA GLU A 81 6.01 16.04 2.06
C GLU A 81 7.17 16.04 1.06
N VAL A 82 6.85 15.81 -0.21
CA VAL A 82 7.81 15.82 -1.31
C VAL A 82 7.31 16.77 -2.38
N GLN A 83 8.14 17.71 -2.80
CA GLN A 83 7.82 18.66 -3.85
C GLN A 83 8.58 18.33 -5.12
N LYS A 84 7.89 18.37 -6.26
CA LYS A 84 8.48 18.16 -7.59
C LYS A 84 7.90 19.15 -8.59
N LYS A 85 8.78 19.73 -9.39
CA LYS A 85 8.36 20.57 -10.51
C LYS A 85 7.88 19.69 -11.66
N PHE A 86 6.62 19.85 -12.04
CA PHE A 86 6.07 19.28 -13.26
C PHE A 86 5.84 20.41 -14.26
N ASN A 87 6.39 20.25 -15.46
CA ASN A 87 6.14 21.20 -16.55
C ASN A 87 4.70 20.98 -17.08
N SER A 88 3.69 21.55 -16.42
CA SER A 88 2.31 21.37 -16.88
C SER A 88 1.90 22.51 -17.83
N ARG A 89 1.90 22.22 -19.14
CA ARG A 89 0.99 22.90 -20.09
C ARG A 89 -0.37 22.18 -20.21
N GLY A 90 -0.63 21.15 -19.39
CA GLY A 90 -1.82 20.31 -19.42
C GLY A 90 -2.26 19.83 -18.02
N PRO A 91 -3.30 18.99 -17.93
CA PRO A 91 -3.77 18.46 -16.66
C PRO A 91 -2.69 17.60 -15.99
N LEU A 92 -2.73 17.52 -14.66
CA LEU A 92 -1.86 16.61 -13.92
C LEU A 92 -2.20 15.15 -14.25
N PRO A 93 -1.19 14.28 -14.36
CA PRO A 93 -1.43 12.84 -14.47
C PRO A 93 -2.00 12.29 -13.16
N ASP A 94 -2.56 11.08 -13.24
CA ASP A 94 -2.93 10.33 -12.03
C ASP A 94 -1.67 9.90 -11.27
N PHE A 95 -1.76 9.90 -9.94
CA PHE A 95 -0.67 9.51 -9.06
C PHE A 95 -1.07 8.35 -8.15
N THR A 96 -0.09 7.51 -7.80
CA THR A 96 -0.27 6.44 -6.82
C THR A 96 0.98 6.28 -5.96
N VAL A 97 0.79 5.71 -4.78
CA VAL A 97 1.87 5.36 -3.87
C VAL A 97 1.91 3.84 -3.71
N ARG A 98 3.11 3.27 -3.84
CA ARG A 98 3.38 1.87 -3.53
C ARG A 98 4.25 1.80 -2.28
N HIS A 99 4.14 0.70 -1.56
CA HIS A 99 4.92 0.46 -0.35
C HIS A 99 5.56 -0.92 -0.38
N THR A 100 6.68 -1.04 0.30
CA THR A 100 7.40 -2.30 0.50
C THR A 100 7.78 -2.41 1.97
N ARG A 101 7.50 -3.54 2.61
CA ARG A 101 7.92 -3.78 3.99
C ARG A 101 9.44 -3.94 4.04
N ILE A 102 10.08 -3.24 4.97
CA ILE A 102 11.50 -3.39 5.28
C ILE A 102 11.62 -4.63 6.17
N ASN A 103 12.34 -5.64 5.70
CA ASN A 103 12.65 -6.86 6.48
C ASN A 103 13.70 -6.58 7.55
#